data_AF-A0A7U4E4X7-F1
#
_entry.id   AF-A0A7U4E4X7-F1
#
_cell.length_a   1.000
_cell.length_b   1.000
_cell.length_c   1.000
_cell.angle_alpha   90.00
_cell.angle_beta   90.00
_cell.angle_gamma   90.00
#
_symmetry.space_group_name_H-M   'P 1'
#
loop_
_entity.id
_entity.type
_entity.pdbx_description
1 polymer ?
#
loop_
_entity_poly.entity_id
_entity_poly.type
_entity_poly.pdbx_seq_one_letter_code
_entity_poly.pdbx_strand_id
1 'polypeptide(L)'
;MLYVLIILFSAIAQYFGPWWLMPIVCFVLCLWKAEAALKAFGVAFFAAATLWLGYASYQHFINDGLIGQKVADIFKIPNVLILVVITTLIGGIVSGFAGMAGYYCRKALA
;
A
#
# COMPACT_ATOMS: atom_id res chain seq x y z
N MET A 1 7.12 -1.68 -15.19
CA MET A 1 5.69 -1.87 -15.53
C MET A 1 4.86 -2.36 -14.34
N LEU A 2 5.24 -3.46 -13.65
CA LEU A 2 4.45 -4.01 -12.54
C LEU A 2 4.14 -2.98 -11.44
N TYR A 3 5.12 -2.15 -11.08
CA TYR A 3 4.95 -1.02 -10.14
C TYR A 3 3.79 -0.09 -10.50
N VAL A 4 3.74 0.38 -11.75
CA VAL A 4 2.69 1.30 -12.24
C VAL A 4 1.32 0.61 -12.26
N LEU A 5 1.27 -0.66 -12.64
CA LEU A 5 0.03 -1.44 -12.60
C LEU A 5 -0.50 -1.58 -11.17
N ILE A 6 0.38 -1.84 -10.20
CA ILE A 6 -0.02 -1.93 -8.79
C ILE A 6 -0.62 -0.60 -8.34
N ILE A 7 0.03 0.54 -8.62
CA ILE A 7 -0.50 1.86 -8.27
C ILE A 7 -1.88 2.09 -8.91
N LEU A 8 -1.99 1.90 -10.23
CA LEU A 8 -3.21 2.18 -10.97
C LEU A 8 -4.38 1.31 -10.48
N PHE A 9 -4.20 -0.02 -10.42
CA PHE A 9 -5.26 -0.92 -10.02
C PHE A 9 -5.59 -0.82 -8.52
N SER A 10 -4.60 -0.55 -7.66
CA SER A 10 -4.86 -0.35 -6.23
C SER A 10 -5.63 0.95 -6.00
N ALA A 11 -5.30 2.03 -6.72
CA ALA A 11 -6.03 3.30 -6.66
C ALA A 11 -7.49 3.14 -7.12
N ILE A 12 -7.72 2.41 -8.22
CA ILE A 12 -9.08 2.10 -8.69
C ILE A 12 -9.82 1.24 -7.66
N ALA A 13 -9.20 0.16 -7.17
CA ALA A 13 -9.85 -0.76 -6.25
C ALA A 13 -10.26 -0.08 -4.93
N GLN A 14 -9.38 0.74 -4.35
CA GLN A 14 -9.67 1.46 -3.11
C GLN A 14 -10.57 2.69 -3.30
N TYR A 15 -10.83 3.12 -4.53
CA TYR A 15 -11.81 4.16 -4.81
C TYR A 15 -13.23 3.58 -4.75
N PHE A 16 -13.45 2.39 -5.31
CA PHE A 16 -14.75 1.71 -5.32
C PHE A 16 -15.01 0.83 -4.10
N GLY A 17 -13.94 0.47 -3.39
CA GLY A 17 -14.03 -0.39 -2.23
C GLY A 17 -13.06 0.06 -1.15
N PRO A 18 -12.94 -0.73 -0.09
CA PRO A 18 -12.13 -0.36 1.03
C PRO A 18 -10.64 -0.64 0.78
N TRP A 19 -9.77 -0.01 1.56
CA TRP A 19 -8.33 -0.01 1.33
C TRP A 19 -7.63 -1.39 1.36
N TRP A 20 -8.26 -2.41 1.98
CA TRP A 20 -7.77 -3.79 2.06
C TRP A 20 -7.86 -4.53 0.72
N LEU A 21 -8.45 -3.91 -0.31
CA LEU A 21 -8.34 -4.40 -1.68
C LEU A 21 -6.93 -4.21 -2.28
N MET A 22 -6.13 -3.26 -1.79
CA MET A 22 -4.77 -3.02 -2.29
C MET A 22 -3.84 -4.24 -2.14
N PRO A 23 -3.77 -4.93 -0.98
CA PRO A 23 -3.04 -6.19 -0.85
C PRO A 23 -3.50 -7.27 -1.83
N ILE A 24 -4.81 -7.37 -2.12
CA ILE A 24 -5.35 -8.34 -3.09
C ILE A 24 -4.85 -8.04 -4.50
N VAL A 25 -4.85 -6.76 -4.90
CA VAL A 25 -4.29 -6.33 -6.19
C VAL A 25 -2.80 -6.68 -6.28
N CYS A 26 -2.03 -6.43 -5.22
CA CYS A 26 -0.61 -6.78 -5.16
C CYS A 26 -0.38 -8.29 -5.31
N PHE A 27 -1.17 -9.10 -4.61
CA PHE A 27 -1.15 -10.56 -4.72
C PHE A 27 -1.39 -11.01 -6.16
N VAL A 28 -2.49 -10.57 -6.80
CA VAL A 28 -2.86 -11.00 -8.16
C VAL A 28 -1.82 -10.57 -9.19
N LEU A 29 -1.33 -9.33 -9.13
CA LEU A 29 -0.36 -8.84 -10.10
C LEU A 29 1.02 -9.48 -9.94
N CYS A 30 1.47 -9.74 -8.71
CA CYS A 30 2.71 -10.47 -8.47
C CYS A 30 2.58 -11.97 -8.80
N LEU A 31 1.41 -12.56 -8.57
CA LEU A 31 1.06 -13.91 -9.02
C LEU A 31 1.12 -14.01 -10.54
N TRP A 32 0.79 -12.96 -11.28
CA TRP A 32 0.89 -12.98 -12.74
C TRP A 32 2.31 -12.72 -13.27
N LYS A 33 3.03 -11.71 -12.74
CA LYS A 33 4.20 -11.15 -13.44
C LYS A 33 5.51 -11.08 -12.63
N ALA A 34 5.50 -11.34 -11.33
CA ALA A 34 6.74 -11.20 -10.53
C ALA A 34 7.76 -12.29 -10.87
N GLU A 35 9.05 -11.97 -10.97
CA GLU A 35 10.09 -12.95 -11.35
C GLU A 35 10.80 -13.61 -10.15
N ALA A 36 10.82 -12.93 -9.00
CA ALA A 36 11.49 -13.39 -7.78
C ALA A 36 10.76 -12.88 -6.55
N ALA A 37 10.83 -13.61 -5.44
CA ALA A 37 10.14 -13.27 -4.20
C ALA A 37 10.54 -11.89 -3.67
N LEU A 38 11.84 -11.60 -3.56
CA LEU A 38 12.31 -10.31 -3.04
C LEU A 38 11.93 -9.14 -3.98
N LYS A 39 11.95 -9.37 -5.31
CA LYS A 39 11.45 -8.38 -6.28
C LYS A 39 9.95 -8.15 -6.12
N ALA A 40 9.17 -9.21 -5.88
CA ALA A 40 7.73 -9.13 -5.64
C ALA A 40 7.43 -8.29 -4.38
N PHE A 41 8.15 -8.54 -3.29
CA PHE A 41 8.08 -7.74 -2.06
C PHE A 41 8.36 -6.27 -2.34
N GLY A 42 9.55 -5.98 -2.89
CA GLY A 42 9.99 -4.61 -3.08
C GLY A 42 9.06 -3.82 -3.99
N VAL A 43 8.68 -4.39 -5.13
CA VAL A 43 7.79 -3.70 -6.08
C VAL A 43 6.42 -3.43 -5.48
N ALA A 44 5.82 -4.39 -4.78
CA ALA A 44 4.52 -4.18 -4.13
C ALA A 44 4.61 -3.22 -2.94
N PHE A 45 5.66 -3.34 -2.12
CA PHE A 45 5.93 -2.44 -0.99
C PHE A 45 6.04 -0.99 -1.44
N PHE A 46 6.95 -0.71 -2.38
CA PHE A 46 7.20 0.67 -2.81
C PHE A 46 6.02 1.24 -3.60
N ALA A 47 5.30 0.43 -4.38
CA ALA A 47 4.12 0.90 -5.10
C ALA A 47 2.99 1.30 -4.14
N ALA A 48 2.68 0.43 -3.17
CA ALA A 48 1.67 0.71 -2.14
C ALA A 48 2.07 1.88 -1.25
N ALA A 49 3.35 1.95 -0.83
CA ALA A 49 3.87 3.06 -0.03
C ALA A 49 3.77 4.39 -0.79
N THR A 50 4.13 4.44 -2.07
CA THR A 50 3.99 5.67 -2.87
C THR A 50 2.54 6.10 -3.00
N LEU A 51 1.62 5.16 -3.25
CA LEU A 51 0.20 5.44 -3.33
C LEU A 51 -0.35 5.99 -2.01
N TRP A 52 -0.03 5.35 -0.89
CA TRP A 52 -0.51 5.76 0.43
C TRP A 52 0.14 7.03 0.95
N LEU A 53 1.42 7.24 0.69
CA LEU A 53 2.09 8.50 1.03
C LEU A 53 1.42 9.67 0.31
N GLY A 54 1.16 9.52 -0.99
CA GLY A 54 0.47 10.53 -1.79
C GLY A 54 -0.97 10.75 -1.31
N TYR A 55 -1.73 9.66 -1.11
CA TYR A 55 -3.13 9.73 -0.71
C TYR A 55 -3.32 10.29 0.71
N ALA A 56 -2.54 9.84 1.69
CA ALA A 56 -2.61 10.33 3.06
C ALA A 56 -2.17 11.81 3.15
N SER A 57 -1.14 12.20 2.40
CA SER A 57 -0.73 13.61 2.32
C SER A 57 -1.81 14.48 1.67
N TYR A 58 -2.42 14.02 0.57
CA TYR A 58 -3.54 14.70 -0.05
C TYR A 58 -4.68 14.91 0.95
N GLN A 59 -5.12 13.85 1.64
CA GLN A 59 -6.17 13.92 2.66
C GLN A 59 -5.81 14.86 3.82
N HIS A 60 -4.54 14.92 4.21
CA HIS A 60 -4.06 15.87 5.21
C HIS A 60 -4.23 17.31 4.73
N PHE A 61 -3.81 17.64 3.51
CA PHE A 61 -3.90 18.99 2.97
C PHE A 61 -5.34 19.46 2.72
N ILE A 62 -6.26 18.58 2.26
CA ILE A 62 -7.64 19.03 1.98
C ILE A 62 -8.46 19.32 3.24
N ASN A 63 -8.04 18.78 4.39
CA ASN A 63 -8.76 18.88 5.66
C ASN A 63 -8.02 19.77 6.68
N ASP A 64 -7.05 20.57 6.22
CA ASP A 64 -6.15 21.38 7.07
C ASP A 64 -5.53 20.58 8.23
N GLY A 65 -5.33 19.28 8.02
CA GLY A 65 -4.81 18.35 9.02
C GLY A 65 -5.74 18.02 10.19
N LEU A 66 -6.98 18.53 10.24
CA LEU A 66 -7.89 18.39 11.39
C LEU A 66 -8.13 16.92 11.78
N ILE A 67 -8.47 16.08 10.80
CA ILE A 67 -8.76 14.65 11.04
C ILE A 67 -7.47 13.91 11.42
N GLY A 68 -6.39 14.18 10.71
CA GLY A 68 -5.09 13.57 10.99
C GLY A 68 -4.59 13.90 12.39
N GLN A 69 -4.79 15.13 12.87
CA GLN A 69 -4.41 15.56 14.22
C GLN A 69 -5.24 14.83 15.28
N LYS A 70 -6.56 14.72 15.11
CA LYS A 70 -7.41 13.96 16.04
C LYS A 70 -6.96 12.50 16.17
N VAL A 71 -6.61 11.87 15.05
CA VAL A 71 -6.08 10.50 15.06
C VAL A 71 -4.72 10.46 15.76
N ALA A 72 -3.83 11.41 15.47
CA ALA A 72 -2.54 11.51 16.14
C ALA A 72 -2.71 11.65 17.67
N ASP A 73 -3.64 12.48 18.14
CA ASP A 73 -3.92 12.68 19.56
C ASP A 73 -4.44 11.41 20.25
N ILE A 74 -5.35 10.67 19.61
CA ILE A 74 -5.85 9.36 20.10
C ILE A 74 -4.69 8.39 20.33
N PHE A 75 -3.74 8.34 19.40
CA PHE A 75 -2.57 7.46 19.47
C PHE A 75 -1.38 8.08 20.21
N LYS A 76 -1.52 9.30 20.74
CA LYS A 76 -0.44 10.07 21.41
C LYS A 76 0.81 10.26 20.53
N ILE A 77 0.60 10.43 19.23
CA ILE A 77 1.66 10.68 18.25
C ILE A 77 1.94 12.19 18.22
N PRO A 78 3.20 12.64 18.29
CA PRO A 78 3.52 14.06 18.49
C PRO A 78 3.25 14.93 17.26
N ASN A 79 3.18 14.36 16.05
CA ASN A 79 2.75 15.10 14.86
C ASN A 79 2.09 14.19 13.80
N VAL A 80 1.32 14.79 12.89
CA VAL A 80 0.61 14.06 11.82
C VAL A 80 1.57 13.47 10.78
N LEU A 81 2.75 14.06 10.57
CA LEU A 81 3.73 13.53 9.62
C LEU A 81 4.20 12.13 10.02
N ILE A 82 4.43 11.88 11.31
CA ILE A 82 4.78 10.55 11.83
C ILE A 82 3.62 9.58 11.59
N LEU A 83 2.37 10.01 11.80
CA LEU A 83 1.19 9.19 11.49
C LEU A 83 1.13 8.82 10.00
N VAL A 84 1.41 9.76 9.09
CA VAL A 84 1.46 9.51 7.63
C VAL A 84 2.57 8.51 7.28
N VAL A 85 3.75 8.63 7.90
CA VAL A 85 4.85 7.67 7.69
C VAL A 85 4.48 6.29 8.20
N ILE A 86 3.92 6.17 9.41
CA ILE A 86 3.51 4.89 10.00
C ILE A 86 2.47 4.21 9.11
N THR A 87 1.42 4.93 8.71
CA THR A 87 0.35 4.38 7.85
C THR A 87 0.88 3.95 6.48
N THR A 88 1.78 4.74 5.89
CA THR A 88 2.47 4.40 4.64
C THR A 88 3.29 3.11 4.78
N LEU A 89 4.08 2.98 5.85
CA LEU A 89 4.90 1.80 6.10
C LEU A 89 4.05 0.56 6.32
N ILE A 90 2.95 0.66 7.08
CA ILE A 90 2.02 -0.45 7.29
C ILE A 90 1.43 -0.91 5.95
N GLY A 91 0.90 0.03 5.15
CA GLY A 91 0.34 -0.28 3.83
C GLY A 91 1.37 -0.93 2.88
N GLY A 92 2.60 -0.42 2.90
CA GLY A 92 3.74 -0.98 2.17
C GLY A 92 4.08 -2.41 2.60
N ILE A 93 4.27 -2.65 3.90
CA ILE A 93 4.67 -3.97 4.44
C ILE A 93 3.61 -5.03 4.09
N VAL A 94 2.33 -4.74 4.37
CA VAL A 94 1.21 -5.65 4.09
C VAL A 94 1.16 -6.00 2.60
N SER A 95 1.30 -5.00 1.73
CA SER A 95 1.28 -5.19 0.28
C SER A 95 2.52 -5.94 -0.23
N GLY A 96 3.69 -5.68 0.36
CA GLY A 96 4.92 -6.41 0.08
C GLY A 96 4.78 -7.91 0.35
N PHE A 97 4.27 -8.27 1.52
CA PHE A 97 4.00 -9.67 1.86
C PHE A 97 2.93 -10.30 0.96
N ALA A 98 1.87 -9.57 0.61
CA ALA A 98 0.86 -10.04 -0.34
C ALA A 98 1.46 -10.30 -1.74
N GLY A 99 2.35 -9.43 -2.21
CA GLY A 99 3.08 -9.63 -3.46
C GLY A 99 3.98 -10.88 -3.44
N MET A 100 4.70 -11.12 -2.34
CA MET A 100 5.46 -12.35 -2.17
C MET A 100 4.57 -13.59 -2.16
N ALA A 101 3.44 -13.54 -1.46
CA ALA A 101 2.48 -14.64 -1.42
C ALA A 101 1.97 -14.97 -2.83
N GLY A 102 1.67 -13.97 -3.66
CA GLY A 102 1.29 -14.17 -5.06
C GLY A 102 2.37 -14.89 -5.87
N TYR A 103 3.62 -14.45 -5.73
CA TYR A 103 4.77 -15.10 -6.38
C TYR A 103 4.92 -16.58 -5.96
N TYR A 104 4.90 -16.86 -4.66
CA TYR A 104 5.05 -18.22 -4.15
C TYR A 104 3.86 -19.12 -4.52
N CYS A 105 2.64 -18.57 -4.56
CA CYS A 105 1.46 -19.29 -5.01
C CYS A 105 1.60 -19.75 -6.46
N ARG A 106 2.04 -18.87 -7.38
CA ARG A 106 2.33 -19.30 -8.77
C ARG A 106 3.41 -20.39 -8.81
N LYS A 107 4.48 -20.24 -8.02
CA LYS A 107 5.57 -21.23 -7.99
C LYS A 107 5.14 -22.60 -7.43
N ALA A 108 4.15 -22.64 -6.53
CA ALA A 108 3.63 -23.88 -5.98
C ALA A 108 2.64 -24.60 -6.91
N LEU A 109 2.02 -23.88 -7.84
CA LEU A 109 1.00 -24.40 -8.78
C LEU A 109 1.56 -24.77 -10.17
N ALA A 110 2.82 -24.39 -10.46
CA ALA A 110 3.51 -24.65 -11.72
C ALA A 110 4.56 -25.75 -11.55
#